data_AF-A0A5N4CQP7-F1
#
_entry.id   AF-A0A5N4CQP7-F1
#
_cell.length_a   1.000
_cell.length_b   1.000
_cell.length_c   1.000
_cell.angle_alpha   90.00
_cell.angle_beta   90.00
_cell.angle_gamma   90.00
#
_symmetry.space_group_name_H-M   'P 1'
#
loop_
_entity.id
_entity.type
_entity.pdbx_description
1 polymer ?
#
loop_
_entity_poly.entity_id
_entity_poly.type
_entity_poly.pdbx_seq_one_letter_code
_entity_poly.pdbx_strand_id
1 'polypeptide(L)'
;MRGTLSNPETFSYGVEVYEAYKKAALSSDIVQEQKKVQEADLVIFQFPLYWFSVPAILKGWMDRVLCQGFAFDLPGFYDDGFLKHGALHFCGFKVLAPQISFAPEFASEEERRGMVASWAERLKTIWKEEPIDCRPPWYFGQ
;
A
#
# COMPACT_ATOMS: atom_id res chain seq x y z
N MET A 1 -11.55 -7.52 16.31
CA MET A 1 -12.48 -6.37 16.50
C MET A 1 -12.87 -6.35 17.97
N ARG A 2 -12.84 -5.19 18.64
CA ARG A 2 -13.33 -5.06 20.04
C ARG A 2 -14.72 -4.43 20.13
N GLY A 3 -15.27 -3.95 19.01
CA GLY A 3 -16.63 -3.41 18.93
C GLY A 3 -17.67 -4.47 18.57
N THR A 4 -18.92 -4.20 18.91
CA THR A 4 -20.09 -4.95 18.47
C THR A 4 -20.21 -4.86 16.95
N LEU A 5 -20.50 -6.00 16.29
CA LEU A 5 -20.80 -6.03 14.86
C LEU A 5 -22.01 -5.13 14.57
N SER A 6 -21.95 -4.41 13.46
CA SER A 6 -23.07 -3.61 12.99
C SER A 6 -24.21 -4.51 12.50
N ASN A 7 -23.90 -5.65 11.90
CA ASN A 7 -24.86 -6.69 11.53
C ASN A 7 -24.32 -8.09 11.92
N PRO A 8 -24.73 -8.64 13.08
CA PRO A 8 -24.27 -9.97 13.51
C PRO A 8 -24.87 -11.13 12.70
N GLU A 9 -25.98 -10.92 11.98
CA GLU A 9 -26.65 -11.97 11.19
C GLU A 9 -25.98 -12.19 9.82
N THR A 10 -25.26 -11.18 9.30
CA THR A 10 -24.57 -11.28 8.01
C THR A 10 -23.27 -10.48 8.04
N PHE A 11 -22.17 -11.19 8.28
CA PHE A 11 -20.85 -10.58 8.37
C PHE A 11 -20.29 -10.18 7.00
N SER A 12 -20.16 -8.87 6.76
CA SER A 12 -19.47 -8.31 5.59
C SER A 12 -18.28 -7.48 6.05
N TYR A 13 -17.06 -7.97 5.81
CA TYR A 13 -15.84 -7.36 6.35
C TYR A 13 -15.68 -5.89 5.94
N GLY A 14 -15.93 -5.54 4.68
CA GLY A 14 -15.78 -4.16 4.20
C GLY A 14 -16.72 -3.18 4.90
N VAL A 15 -18.00 -3.55 5.04
CA VAL A 15 -19.01 -2.72 5.70
C VAL A 15 -18.72 -2.59 7.21
N GLU A 16 -18.38 -3.71 7.85
CA GLU A 16 -18.11 -3.73 9.29
C GLU A 16 -16.87 -2.91 9.67
N VAL A 17 -15.80 -2.99 8.87
CA VAL A 17 -14.59 -2.20 9.09
C VAL A 17 -14.84 -0.71 8.85
N TYR A 18 -15.61 -0.36 7.82
CA TYR A 18 -15.99 1.04 7.56
C TYR A 18 -16.80 1.65 8.71
N GLU A 19 -17.81 0.94 9.20
CA GLU A 19 -18.60 1.37 10.34
C GLU A 19 -17.79 1.40 11.64
N ALA A 20 -16.88 0.43 11.84
CA ALA A 20 -15.96 0.43 12.96
C ALA A 20 -14.95 1.59 12.92
N TYR A 21 -14.49 2.01 11.74
CA TYR A 21 -13.65 3.20 11.57
C TYR A 21 -14.40 4.47 11.98
N LYS A 22 -15.63 4.66 11.50
CA LYS A 22 -16.49 5.81 11.88
C LYS A 22 -16.77 5.87 13.37
N LYS A 23 -16.90 4.72 14.03
CA LYS A 23 -17.14 4.59 15.47
C LYS A 23 -15.84 4.55 16.31
N ALA A 24 -14.67 4.71 15.69
CA ALA A 24 -13.37 4.55 16.33
C ALA A 24 -13.20 3.24 17.13
N ALA A 25 -13.85 2.17 16.65
CA ALA A 25 -13.92 0.85 17.28
C ALA A 25 -13.00 -0.20 16.61
N LEU A 26 -12.08 0.24 15.74
CA LEU A 26 -11.07 -0.61 15.13
C LEU A 26 -10.10 -1.18 16.19
N SER A 27 -9.44 -2.27 15.80
CA SER A 27 -8.42 -2.86 16.66
C SER A 27 -7.23 -1.93 16.82
N SER A 28 -6.63 -1.92 18.01
CA SER A 28 -5.56 -0.98 18.38
C SER A 28 -4.30 -1.11 17.53
N ASP A 29 -4.01 -2.30 16.99
CA ASP A 29 -2.92 -2.52 16.04
C ASP A 29 -3.19 -1.77 14.74
N ILE A 30 -4.40 -1.86 14.18
CA ILE A 30 -4.78 -1.15 12.95
C ILE A 30 -4.69 0.36 13.15
N VAL A 31 -5.24 0.89 14.25
CA VAL A 31 -5.23 2.34 14.53
C VAL A 31 -3.81 2.89 14.66
N GLN A 32 -2.90 2.14 15.27
CA GLN A 32 -1.49 2.54 15.37
C GLN A 32 -0.81 2.61 14.00
N GLU A 33 -1.10 1.65 13.11
CA GLU A 33 -0.57 1.67 11.75
C GLU A 33 -1.18 2.80 10.91
N GLN A 34 -2.48 3.05 11.02
CA GLN A 34 -3.14 4.18 10.36
C GLN A 34 -2.53 5.52 10.79
N LYS A 35 -2.25 5.69 12.09
CA LYS A 35 -1.59 6.89 12.60
C LYS A 35 -0.20 7.10 11.99
N LYS A 36 0.61 6.05 11.90
CA LYS A 36 1.93 6.14 11.23
C LYS A 36 1.81 6.57 9.77
N VAL A 37 0.79 6.05 9.06
CA VAL A 37 0.54 6.42 7.66
C VAL A 37 0.07 7.88 7.54
N GLN A 38 -0.75 8.38 8.48
CA GLN A 38 -1.20 9.78 8.49
C GLN A 38 -0.07 10.77 8.75
N GLU A 39 0.88 10.40 9.62
CA GLU A 39 2.02 11.24 9.97
C GLU A 39 3.14 11.19 8.92
N ALA A 40 3.09 10.23 7.98
CA ALA A 40 4.13 10.02 6.99
C ALA A 40 3.87 10.77 5.68
N ASP A 41 4.82 11.61 5.28
CA ASP A 41 4.83 12.22 3.93
C ASP A 41 5.27 11.21 2.84
N LEU A 42 6.01 10.17 3.23
CA LEU A 42 6.51 9.11 2.36
C LEU A 42 6.43 7.75 3.08
N VAL A 43 5.83 6.76 2.41
CA VAL A 43 5.77 5.37 2.90
C VAL A 43 6.58 4.48 1.97
N ILE A 44 7.62 3.83 2.53
CA ILE A 44 8.49 2.89 1.80
C ILE A 44 8.13 1.47 2.18
N PHE A 45 7.79 0.65 1.18
CA PHE A 45 7.54 -0.79 1.35
C PHE A 45 8.76 -1.59 0.92
N GLN A 46 9.46 -2.18 1.90
CA GLN A 46 10.58 -3.09 1.65
C GLN A 46 10.13 -4.54 1.81
N PHE A 47 10.22 -5.35 0.75
CA PHE A 47 9.83 -6.76 0.80
C PHE A 47 10.54 -7.60 -0.28
N PRO A 48 10.75 -8.91 -0.05
CA PRO A 48 11.09 -9.83 -1.12
C PRO A 48 9.87 -10.13 -2.00
N LEU A 49 10.06 -10.19 -3.32
CA LEU A 49 8.98 -10.51 -4.25
C LEU A 49 8.57 -11.98 -4.12
N TYR A 50 7.36 -12.25 -3.62
CA TYR A 50 6.80 -13.59 -3.51
C TYR A 50 5.64 -13.74 -4.49
N TRP A 51 5.74 -14.69 -5.42
CA TRP A 51 4.69 -14.97 -6.42
C TRP A 51 4.20 -13.72 -7.17
N PHE A 52 5.13 -12.92 -7.69
CA PHE A 52 4.83 -11.65 -8.38
C PHE A 52 4.01 -10.65 -7.55
N SER A 53 4.05 -10.79 -6.22
CA SER A 53 3.33 -9.93 -5.28
C SER A 53 4.14 -9.69 -4.00
N VAL A 54 3.52 -8.97 -3.08
CA VAL A 54 4.02 -8.78 -1.72
C VAL A 54 3.84 -10.07 -0.90
N PRO A 55 4.68 -10.33 0.12
CA PRO A 55 4.45 -11.41 1.07
C PRO A 55 3.08 -11.28 1.76
N ALA A 56 2.46 -12.41 2.12
CA ALA A 56 1.11 -12.46 2.68
C ALA A 56 0.93 -11.58 3.93
N ILE A 57 1.97 -11.43 4.75
CA ILE A 57 1.95 -10.52 5.91
C ILE A 57 1.76 -9.05 5.51
N LEU A 58 2.46 -8.61 4.46
CA LEU A 58 2.33 -7.25 3.94
C LEU A 58 1.00 -7.07 3.21
N LYS A 59 0.53 -8.10 2.49
CA LYS A 59 -0.81 -8.09 1.91
C LYS A 59 -1.89 -7.94 2.97
N GLY A 60 -1.80 -8.70 4.07
CA GLY A 60 -2.71 -8.60 5.21
C GLY A 60 -2.64 -7.25 5.92
N TRP A 61 -1.45 -6.64 6.00
CA TRP A 61 -1.31 -5.26 6.49
C TRP A 61 -2.06 -4.28 5.59
N MET A 62 -1.87 -4.35 4.27
CA MET A 62 -2.58 -3.49 3.30
C MET A 62 -4.10 -3.66 3.42
N ASP A 63 -4.59 -4.90 3.48
CA ASP A 63 -6.03 -5.21 3.55
C ASP A 63 -6.72 -4.74 4.84
N ARG A 64 -5.97 -4.67 5.95
CA ARG A 64 -6.50 -4.29 7.26
C ARG A 64 -6.35 -2.79 7.55
N VAL A 65 -5.24 -2.19 7.15
CA VAL A 65 -4.87 -0.80 7.47
C VAL A 65 -5.47 0.17 6.47
N LEU A 66 -5.42 -0.16 5.17
CA LEU A 66 -5.96 0.67 4.09
C LEU A 66 -7.46 0.40 3.90
N CYS A 67 -8.24 0.67 4.94
CA CYS A 67 -9.68 0.43 4.91
C CYS A 67 -10.46 1.61 4.30
N GLN A 68 -11.69 1.32 3.86
CA GLN A 68 -12.64 2.34 3.44
C GLN A 68 -12.89 3.35 4.57
N GLY A 69 -13.02 4.63 4.22
CA GLY A 69 -13.15 5.76 5.14
C GLY A 69 -11.81 6.31 5.64
N PHE A 70 -10.74 5.51 5.59
CA PHE A 70 -9.37 5.95 5.91
C PHE A 70 -8.56 6.23 4.65
N ALA A 71 -8.29 5.19 3.85
CA ALA A 71 -7.38 5.26 2.71
C ALA A 71 -8.09 5.57 1.38
N PHE A 72 -9.37 5.22 1.28
CA PHE A 72 -10.21 5.53 0.14
C PHE A 72 -11.67 5.64 0.58
N ASP A 73 -12.48 6.33 -0.19
CA ASP A 73 -13.93 6.30 -0.03
C ASP A 73 -14.57 5.94 -1.36
N LEU A 74 -15.68 5.22 -1.30
CA LEU A 74 -16.44 4.78 -2.47
C LEU A 74 -17.80 5.50 -2.46
N PRO A 75 -17.87 6.76 -2.92
CA PRO A 75 -19.15 7.41 -3.12
C PRO A 75 -19.86 6.74 -4.32
N GLY A 76 -20.88 5.93 -4.03
CA GLY A 76 -21.79 5.38 -5.04
C GLY A 76 -21.23 4.18 -5.83
N PHE A 77 -21.62 2.98 -5.42
CA PHE A 77 -21.06 1.71 -5.90
C PHE A 77 -21.47 1.27 -7.33
N TYR A 78 -22.06 2.13 -8.17
CA TYR A 78 -22.75 1.63 -9.39
C TYR A 78 -22.45 2.27 -10.74
N ASP A 79 -21.79 3.43 -10.85
CA ASP A 79 -21.76 4.11 -12.17
C ASP A 79 -20.41 4.21 -12.88
N ASP A 80 -19.28 3.83 -12.30
CA ASP A 80 -18.07 3.74 -13.13
C ASP A 80 -17.00 2.81 -12.54
N GLY A 81 -16.68 1.75 -13.29
CA GLY A 81 -15.71 0.73 -12.90
C GLY A 81 -14.31 1.31 -12.71
N PHE A 82 -13.90 1.52 -11.46
CA PHE A 82 -12.56 2.02 -11.11
C PHE A 82 -11.82 1.07 -10.16
N LEU A 83 -11.30 -0.02 -10.73
CA LEU A 83 -10.12 -0.73 -10.24
C LEU A 83 -9.16 -0.93 -11.41
N LYS A 84 -8.71 0.16 -12.03
CA LYS A 84 -7.80 0.14 -13.19
C LYS A 84 -6.33 0.41 -12.82
N HIS A 85 -6.03 0.56 -11.52
CA HIS A 85 -4.73 1.00 -11.00
C HIS A 85 -4.31 0.20 -9.77
N GLY A 86 -3.00 0.20 -9.45
CA GLY A 86 -2.46 -0.48 -8.27
C GLY A 86 -3.03 0.06 -6.95
N ALA A 87 -3.00 -0.77 -5.90
CA ALA A 87 -3.63 -0.48 -4.59
C ALA A 87 -3.20 0.87 -3.98
N LEU A 88 -1.94 1.28 -4.18
CA LEU A 88 -1.44 2.57 -3.68
C LEU A 88 -2.06 3.75 -4.41
N HIS A 89 -2.11 3.71 -5.74
CA HIS A 89 -2.72 4.80 -6.51
C HIS A 89 -4.23 4.92 -6.25
N PHE A 90 -4.90 3.78 -6.05
CA PHE A 90 -6.31 3.75 -5.66
C PHE A 90 -6.56 4.46 -4.32
N CYS A 91 -5.64 4.35 -3.35
CA CYS A 91 -5.71 5.07 -2.08
C CYS A 91 -5.23 6.54 -2.19
N GLY A 92 -5.08 7.09 -3.40
CA GLY A 92 -4.65 8.46 -3.62
C GLY A 92 -3.15 8.73 -3.52
N PHE A 93 -2.32 7.69 -3.32
CA PHE A 93 -0.87 7.89 -3.30
C PHE A 93 -0.32 8.24 -4.69
N LYS A 94 0.59 9.21 -4.71
CA LYS A 94 1.52 9.41 -5.80
C LYS A 94 2.65 8.38 -5.67
N VAL A 95 2.80 7.52 -6.67
CA VAL A 95 3.77 6.41 -6.62
C VAL A 95 5.07 6.87 -7.26
N LEU A 96 6.20 6.76 -6.55
CA LEU A 96 7.53 6.97 -7.12
C LEU A 96 8.00 5.71 -7.86
N ALA A 97 9.02 5.86 -8.73
CA ALA A 97 9.55 4.72 -9.47
C ALA A 97 10.03 3.60 -8.52
N PRO A 98 9.75 2.32 -8.79
CA PRO A 98 10.16 1.25 -7.89
C PRO A 98 11.68 1.09 -7.84
N GLN A 99 12.24 0.89 -6.65
CA GLN A 99 13.63 0.44 -6.51
C GLN A 99 13.63 -1.09 -6.54
N ILE A 100 14.24 -1.69 -7.57
CA ILE A 100 14.30 -3.14 -7.71
C ILE A 100 15.75 -3.60 -7.63
N SER A 101 16.06 -4.41 -6.61
CA SER A 101 17.36 -5.10 -6.47
C SER A 101 17.19 -6.53 -6.97
N PHE A 102 17.64 -6.81 -8.18
CA PHE A 102 17.44 -8.11 -8.83
C PHE A 102 18.41 -9.15 -8.28
N ALA A 103 17.88 -10.32 -7.92
CA ALA A 103 18.65 -11.53 -7.61
C ALA A 103 19.87 -11.33 -6.66
N PRO A 104 19.72 -10.62 -5.52
CA PRO A 104 20.86 -10.34 -4.63
C PRO A 104 21.52 -11.60 -4.05
N GLU A 105 20.78 -12.70 -3.96
CA GLU A 105 21.28 -14.02 -3.52
C GLU A 105 22.28 -14.64 -4.50
N PHE A 106 22.17 -14.33 -5.79
CA PHE A 106 23.06 -14.83 -6.85
C PHE A 106 24.13 -13.82 -7.26
N ALA A 107 23.99 -12.56 -6.85
CA ALA A 107 24.94 -11.50 -7.12
C ALA A 107 26.25 -11.69 -6.34
N SER A 108 27.35 -11.13 -6.85
CA SER A 108 28.61 -11.00 -6.11
C SER A 108 28.47 -10.04 -4.92
N GLU A 109 29.43 -10.07 -4.00
CA GLU A 109 29.43 -9.10 -2.88
C GLU A 109 29.56 -7.66 -3.37
N GLU A 110 30.35 -7.42 -4.40
CA GLU A 110 30.52 -6.10 -5.02
C GLU A 110 29.21 -5.60 -5.61
N GLU A 111 28.49 -6.43 -6.37
CA GLU A 111 27.17 -6.08 -6.93
C GLU A 111 26.13 -5.81 -5.84
N ARG A 112 26.10 -6.63 -4.77
CA ARG A 112 25.22 -6.38 -3.62
C ARG A 112 25.51 -5.03 -2.95
N ARG A 113 26.80 -4.72 -2.74
CA ARG A 113 27.21 -3.41 -2.21
C ARG A 113 26.81 -2.28 -3.16
N GLY A 114 26.92 -2.50 -4.47
CA GLY A 114 26.43 -1.58 -5.50
C GLY A 114 24.93 -1.32 -5.42
N MET A 115 24.11 -2.37 -5.25
CA MET A 115 22.64 -2.22 -5.08
C MET A 115 22.28 -1.40 -3.84
N VAL A 116 22.96 -1.67 -2.71
CA VAL A 116 22.77 -0.91 -1.46
C VAL A 116 23.21 0.55 -1.63
N ALA A 117 24.37 0.79 -2.25
CA ALA A 117 24.87 2.13 -2.51
C ALA A 117 23.95 2.92 -3.44
N SER A 118 23.45 2.30 -4.51
CA SER A 118 22.47 2.89 -5.42
C SER A 118 21.21 3.34 -4.68
N TRP A 119 20.68 2.50 -3.78
CA TRP A 119 19.52 2.86 -2.96
C TRP A 119 19.83 4.03 -2.02
N ALA A 120 21.00 4.00 -1.36
CA ALA A 120 21.43 5.06 -0.46
C ALA A 120 21.60 6.41 -1.19
N GLU A 121 22.15 6.42 -2.41
CA GLU A 121 22.28 7.63 -3.22
C GLU A 121 20.91 8.17 -3.62
N ARG A 122 20.00 7.29 -4.07
CA ARG A 122 18.65 7.69 -4.46
C ARG A 122 17.87 8.36 -3.33
N LEU A 123 17.96 7.81 -2.12
CA LEU A 123 17.29 8.36 -0.93
C LEU A 123 17.70 9.81 -0.61
N LYS A 124 18.90 10.25 -1.02
CA LYS A 124 19.35 11.64 -0.81
C LYS A 124 18.51 12.65 -1.58
N THR A 125 17.92 12.25 -2.71
CA THR A 125 17.18 13.13 -3.63
C THR A 125 15.73 12.71 -3.82
N ILE A 126 15.23 11.73 -3.07
CA ILE A 126 13.90 11.13 -3.27
C ILE A 126 12.75 12.15 -3.23
N TRP A 127 12.88 13.20 -2.41
CA TRP A 127 11.88 14.28 -2.29
C TRP A 127 11.81 15.21 -3.50
N LYS A 128 12.75 15.08 -4.44
CA LYS A 128 12.79 15.85 -5.70
C LYS A 128 12.34 15.00 -6.90
N GLU A 129 12.07 13.72 -6.69
CA GLU A 129 11.63 12.83 -7.76
C GLU A 129 10.18 13.10 -8.13
N GLU A 130 9.90 13.09 -9.43
CA GLU A 130 8.54 13.14 -9.93
C GLU A 130 7.91 11.74 -9.86
N PRO A 131 6.63 11.63 -9.45
CA PRO A 131 5.89 10.38 -9.47
C PRO A 131 5.77 9.80 -10.87
N ILE A 132 5.66 8.46 -10.96
CA ILE A 132 5.35 7.79 -12.21
C ILE A 132 3.90 8.04 -12.60
N ASP A 133 3.63 7.95 -13.90
CA ASP A 133 2.28 7.93 -14.41
C ASP A 133 1.64 6.56 -14.13
N CYS A 134 0.76 6.47 -13.13
CA CYS A 134 0.12 5.21 -12.74
C CYS A 134 -0.99 4.74 -13.70
N ARG A 135 -1.02 5.23 -14.94
CA ARG A 135 -2.00 4.82 -15.97
C ARG A 135 -1.51 3.62 -16.79
N PRO A 136 -2.42 2.82 -17.39
CA PRO A 136 -2.07 1.63 -18.16
C PRO A 136 -0.93 1.82 -19.21
N PRO A 137 -0.82 2.94 -19.94
CA PRO A 137 0.27 3.12 -20.90
C PRO A 137 1.67 3.09 -20.29
N TRP A 138 1.85 3.47 -19.03
CA TRP A 138 3.15 3.39 -18.38
C TRP A 138 3.55 1.93 -18.06
N TYR A 139 2.57 1.10 -17.72
CA TYR A 139 2.81 -0.32 -17.37
C TYR A 139 2.88 -1.24 -18.59
N PHE A 140 2.15 -0.92 -19.65
CA PHE A 140 1.92 -1.81 -20.80
C PHE A 140 2.27 -1.18 -22.15
N GLY A 141 2.67 0.09 -22.17
CA GLY A 141 3.09 0.77 -23.39
C GLY A 141 4.47 0.30 -23.85
N GLN A 142 4.65 0.28 -25.17
CA GLN A 142 5.94 0.05 -25.84
C GLN A 142 6.73 1.36 -25.93
#